data_AF-V7FKG4-F1
#
_entry.id   AF-V7FKG4-F1
#
_cell.length_a   1.000
_cell.length_b   1.000
_cell.length_c   1.000
_cell.angle_alpha   90.00
_cell.angle_beta   90.00
_cell.angle_gamma   90.00
#
_symmetry.space_group_name_H-M   'P 1'
#
loop_
_entity.id
_entity.type
_entity.pdbx_description
1 polymer ?
#
loop_
_entity_poly.entity_id
_entity_poly.type
_entity_poly.pdbx_seq_one_letter_code
_entity_poly.pdbx_strand_id
1 'polypeptide(L)'
;MDEPFYKTAAIGYDELFARATNSFIPSLLKAARIAPGHRVLDVATGTGAAAQAAAIIVGPSGAVIGGDISPAMLESAKRNLKDQPITLATFDAHALPYEDRRFDAVTC
;
A
#
# COMPACT_ATOMS: atom_id res chain seq x y z
N MET A 1 -5.56 -5.10 24.77
CA MET A 1 -4.45 -5.53 23.89
C MET A 1 -3.87 -4.22 23.37
N ASP A 2 -2.69 -3.87 23.84
CA ASP A 2 -2.36 -2.46 24.03
C ASP A 2 -1.58 -1.89 22.83
N GLU A 3 -1.88 -0.65 22.49
CA GLU A 3 -1.30 0.14 21.39
C GLU A 3 0.26 0.09 21.27
N PRO A 4 1.05 0.01 22.36
CA PRO A 4 2.50 -0.10 22.28
C PRO A 4 2.99 -1.42 21.67
N PHE A 5 2.27 -2.52 21.93
CA PHE A 5 2.64 -3.84 21.41
C PHE A 5 2.47 -3.90 19.89
N TYR A 6 1.37 -3.34 19.36
CA TYR A 6 1.13 -3.25 17.93
C TYR A 6 2.20 -2.42 17.21
N LYS A 7 2.67 -1.34 17.82
CA LYS A 7 3.72 -0.50 17.24
C LYS A 7 5.06 -1.23 17.12
N THR A 8 5.48 -1.94 18.16
CA THR A 8 6.73 -2.72 18.13
C THR A 8 6.63 -3.92 17.19
N ALA A 9 5.49 -4.63 17.17
CA ALA A 9 5.25 -5.73 16.25
C ALA A 9 5.20 -5.26 14.79
N ALA A 10 4.59 -4.11 14.51
CA ALA A 10 4.54 -3.52 13.17
C ALA A 10 5.94 -3.13 12.66
N ILE A 11 6.77 -2.51 13.51
CA ILE A 11 8.15 -2.15 13.15
C ILE A 11 8.98 -3.41 12.90
N GLY A 12 8.91 -4.41 13.78
CA GLY A 12 9.64 -5.68 13.60
C GLY A 12 9.18 -6.49 12.38
N TYR A 13 7.88 -6.45 12.06
CA TYR A 13 7.34 -7.06 10.85
C TYR A 13 7.84 -6.36 9.58
N ASP A 14 7.80 -5.03 9.54
CA ASP A 14 8.28 -4.26 8.39
C ASP A 14 9.79 -4.47 8.16
N GLU A 15 10.59 -4.42 9.21
CA GLU A 15 12.05 -4.56 9.09
C GLU A 15 12.49 -5.95 8.57
N LEU A 16 11.80 -7.02 8.97
CA LEU A 16 12.18 -8.39 8.58
C LEU A 16 11.42 -8.90 7.35
N PHE A 17 10.09 -8.78 7.35
CA PHE A 17 9.22 -9.37 6.33
C PHE A 17 9.03 -8.47 5.11
N ALA A 18 8.84 -7.15 5.29
CA ALA A 18 8.66 -6.25 4.14
C ALA A 18 9.95 -6.17 3.31
N ARG A 19 11.12 -6.08 3.95
CA ARG A 19 12.41 -6.15 3.26
C ARG A 19 12.59 -7.43 2.44
N ALA A 20 12.19 -8.58 2.98
CA ALA A 20 12.29 -9.86 2.29
C ALA A 20 11.32 -9.97 1.10
N THR A 21 10.16 -9.34 1.19
CA THR A 21 9.11 -9.41 0.16
C THR A 21 9.25 -8.35 -0.94
N ASN A 22 9.99 -7.26 -0.69
CA ASN A 22 10.23 -6.19 -1.67
C ASN A 22 10.80 -6.69 -3.01
N SER A 23 11.60 -7.76 -3.01
CA SER A 23 12.11 -8.36 -4.25
C SER A 23 11.02 -8.90 -5.19
N PHE A 24 9.82 -9.17 -4.68
CA PHE A 24 8.69 -9.65 -5.48
C PHE A 24 7.83 -8.53 -6.06
N ILE A 25 7.99 -7.28 -5.62
CA ILE A 25 7.17 -6.15 -6.06
C ILE A 25 7.13 -6.03 -7.60
N PRO A 26 8.24 -6.10 -8.35
CA PRO A 26 8.17 -6.01 -9.81
C PRO A 26 7.30 -7.12 -10.44
N SER A 27 7.40 -8.35 -9.92
CA SER A 27 6.60 -9.48 -10.39
C SER A 27 5.12 -9.33 -10.02
N LEU A 28 4.83 -8.84 -8.81
CA LEU A 28 3.48 -8.52 -8.35
C LEU A 28 2.81 -7.47 -9.25
N LEU A 29 3.47 -6.33 -9.50
CA LEU A 29 2.90 -5.26 -10.32
C LEU A 29 2.71 -5.69 -11.78
N LYS A 30 3.62 -6.54 -12.29
CA LYS A 30 3.46 -7.15 -13.61
C LYS A 30 2.27 -8.11 -13.67
N ALA A 31 2.08 -8.94 -12.64
CA ALA A 31 0.95 -9.87 -12.56
C ALA A 31 -0.39 -9.11 -12.47
N ALA A 32 -0.43 -8.01 -11.70
CA ALA A 32 -1.57 -7.10 -11.59
C ALA A 32 -1.78 -6.23 -12.83
N ARG A 33 -0.88 -6.27 -13.83
CA ARG A 33 -0.93 -5.52 -15.09
C ARG A 33 -1.10 -4.00 -14.86
N ILE A 34 -0.38 -3.46 -13.88
CA ILE A 34 -0.38 -2.02 -13.61
C ILE A 34 0.12 -1.28 -14.87
N ALA A 35 -0.60 -0.25 -15.28
CA ALA A 35 -0.28 0.53 -16.47
C ALA A 35 -0.49 2.03 -16.23
N PRO A 36 0.09 2.90 -17.09
CA PRO A 36 -0.14 4.34 -17.02
C PRO A 36 -1.63 4.70 -16.99
N GLY A 37 -2.01 5.64 -16.12
CA GLY A 37 -3.38 6.10 -15.94
C GLY A 37 -4.28 5.22 -15.08
N HIS A 38 -3.82 4.06 -14.61
CA HIS A 38 -4.64 3.19 -13.75
C HIS A 38 -4.94 3.84 -12.39
N ARG A 39 -6.12 3.54 -11.87
CA ARG A 39 -6.50 3.70 -10.46
C ARG A 39 -6.22 2.40 -9.73
N VAL A 40 -5.29 2.43 -8.78
CA VAL A 40 -4.79 1.25 -8.08
C VAL A 40 -5.16 1.32 -6.61
N LEU A 41 -5.64 0.20 -6.06
CA LEU A 41 -5.79 -0.01 -4.62
C LEU A 41 -4.72 -0.99 -4.14
N ASP A 42 -3.87 -0.56 -3.21
CA ASP A 42 -2.92 -1.41 -2.52
C ASP A 42 -3.46 -1.74 -1.11
N VAL A 43 -3.97 -2.96 -0.94
CA VAL A 43 -4.60 -3.44 0.29
C VAL A 43 -3.54 -3.99 1.22
N ALA A 44 -3.61 -3.66 2.52
CA ALA A 44 -2.55 -3.95 3.47
C ALA A 44 -1.20 -3.37 3.01
N THR A 45 -1.21 -2.09 2.62
CA THR A 45 -0.06 -1.38 2.03
C THR A 45 1.18 -1.35 2.93
N GLY A 46 1.02 -1.63 4.24
CA GLY A 46 2.10 -1.61 5.21
C GLY A 46 2.79 -0.25 5.20
N THR A 47 4.08 -0.24 4.89
CA THR A 47 4.91 0.98 4.83
C THR A 47 5.01 1.58 3.43
N GLY A 48 4.25 1.06 2.47
CA GLY A 48 3.94 1.70 1.19
C GLY A 48 4.84 1.33 0.02
N ALA A 49 5.70 0.32 0.13
CA ALA A 49 6.66 -0.02 -0.92
C ALA A 49 5.99 -0.39 -2.26
N ALA A 50 4.95 -1.23 -2.23
CA ALA A 50 4.19 -1.61 -3.42
C ALA A 50 3.40 -0.42 -4.00
N ALA A 51 2.68 0.33 -3.15
CA ALA A 51 2.00 1.56 -3.55
C ALA A 51 2.93 2.58 -4.21
N GLN A 52 4.15 2.77 -3.71
CA GLN A 52 5.15 3.65 -4.31
C GLN A 52 5.54 3.19 -5.72
N ALA A 53 5.87 1.90 -5.85
CA ALA A 53 6.26 1.33 -7.13
C ALA A 53 5.10 1.39 -8.14
N ALA A 54 3.86 1.19 -7.70
CA ALA A 54 2.67 1.37 -8.53
C ALA A 54 2.50 2.83 -8.97
N ALA A 55 2.69 3.80 -8.06
CA ALA A 55 2.56 5.24 -8.34
C ALA A 55 3.50 5.70 -9.47
N ILE A 56 4.72 5.16 -9.50
CA ILE A 56 5.70 5.42 -10.56
C ILE A 56 5.17 4.94 -11.93
N ILE A 57 4.56 3.75 -11.99
CA ILE A 57 4.07 3.15 -13.24
C ILE A 57 2.81 3.86 -13.74
N VAL A 58 1.84 4.14 -12.86
CA VAL A 58 0.59 4.77 -13.26
C VAL A 58 0.79 6.23 -13.69
N GLY A 59 1.82 6.88 -13.15
CA GLY A 59 2.19 8.24 -13.53
C GLY A 59 1.13 9.30 -13.16
N PRO A 60 1.27 10.53 -13.68
CA PRO A 60 0.49 11.68 -13.22
C PRO A 60 -0.99 11.66 -13.62
N SER A 61 -1.38 10.83 -14.60
CA SER A 61 -2.78 10.64 -14.98
C SER A 61 -3.47 9.52 -14.21
N GLY A 62 -2.72 8.74 -13.42
CA GLY A 62 -3.24 7.67 -12.58
C GLY A 62 -3.41 8.09 -11.13
N ALA A 63 -3.85 7.15 -10.30
CA ALA A 63 -4.01 7.37 -8.86
C ALA A 63 -3.73 6.08 -8.09
N VAL A 64 -3.10 6.22 -6.92
CA VAL A 64 -2.87 5.09 -6.00
C VAL A 64 -3.46 5.42 -4.64
N ILE A 65 -4.25 4.48 -4.12
CA ILE A 65 -4.68 4.45 -2.74
C ILE A 65 -3.99 3.28 -2.06
N GLY A 66 -3.19 3.55 -1.03
CA GLY A 66 -2.66 2.53 -0.14
C GLY A 66 -3.46 2.51 1.16
N GLY A 67 -3.91 1.35 1.62
CA GLY A 67 -4.59 1.28 2.89
C GLY A 67 -4.23 0.07 3.73
N ASP A 68 -4.36 0.26 5.04
CA ASP A 68 -3.98 -0.73 6.04
C ASP A 68 -4.93 -0.59 7.25
N ILE A 69 -5.19 -1.69 7.94
CA ILE A 69 -5.99 -1.67 9.17
C ILE A 69 -5.21 -1.06 10.34
N SER A 70 -3.87 -1.08 10.26
CA SER A 70 -2.97 -0.60 11.29
C SER A 70 -2.63 0.89 11.11
N PRO A 71 -3.07 1.78 12.02
CA PRO A 71 -2.66 3.18 11.99
C PRO A 71 -1.15 3.36 12.12
N ALA A 72 -0.47 2.46 12.86
CA ALA A 72 0.98 2.51 13.02
C ALA A 72 1.74 2.27 11.70
N MET A 73 1.22 1.38 10.83
CA MET A 73 1.76 1.16 9.50
C MET A 73 1.58 2.40 8.62
N LEU A 74 0.38 2.98 8.62
CA LEU A 74 0.08 4.18 7.83
C LEU A 74 0.89 5.40 8.28
N GLU A 75 1.18 5.55 9.57
CA GLU A 75 2.10 6.58 10.04
C GLU A 75 3.53 6.36 9.51
N SER A 76 3.97 5.11 9.36
CA SER A 76 5.25 4.79 8.72
C SER A 76 5.21 5.04 7.22
N ALA A 77 4.17 4.59 6.53
CA ALA A 77 3.97 4.86 5.11
C ALA A 77 3.94 6.36 4.82
N LYS A 78 3.27 7.16 5.65
CA LYS A 78 3.22 8.62 5.51
C LYS A 78 4.61 9.26 5.57
N ARG A 79 5.53 8.71 6.37
CA ARG A 79 6.93 9.18 6.42
C ARG A 79 7.70 8.73 5.18
N ASN A 80 7.54 7.48 4.77
CA ASN A 80 8.27 6.89 3.64
C ASN A 80 7.85 7.45 2.28
N LEU A 81 6.55 7.73 2.13
CA LEU A 81 5.91 8.22 0.91
C LEU A 81 5.78 9.74 0.90
N LYS A 82 6.56 10.44 1.73
CA LYS A 82 6.56 11.90 1.74
C LYS A 82 6.77 12.43 0.32
N ASP A 83 5.95 13.38 -0.09
CA ASP A 83 5.97 14.03 -1.40
C ASP A 83 5.58 13.12 -2.59
N GLN A 84 5.10 11.89 -2.34
CA GLN A 84 4.53 11.02 -3.36
C GLN A 84 3.02 11.29 -3.55
N PRO A 85 2.48 11.22 -4.78
CA PRO A 85 1.06 11.45 -5.05
C PRO A 85 0.20 10.20 -4.71
N ILE A 86 0.29 9.73 -3.47
CA ILE A 86 -0.39 8.52 -2.97
C ILE A 86 -1.35 8.91 -1.85
N THR A 87 -2.59 8.42 -1.91
CA THR A 87 -3.56 8.59 -0.83
C THR A 87 -3.45 7.44 0.15
N LEU A 88 -3.27 7.74 1.44
CA LEU A 88 -3.26 6.74 2.51
C LEU A 88 -4.61 6.73 3.24
N ALA A 89 -5.16 5.54 3.48
CA ALA A 89 -6.44 5.37 4.15
C ALA A 89 -6.46 4.17 5.11
N THR A 90 -7.09 4.33 6.28
CA THR A 90 -7.33 3.22 7.20
C THR A 90 -8.62 2.49 6.83
N PHE A 91 -8.56 1.19 6.57
CA PHE A 91 -9.75 0.36 6.36
C PHE A 91 -9.50 -1.12 6.67
N ASP A 92 -10.59 -1.88 6.89
CA ASP A 92 -10.58 -3.35 6.94
C ASP A 92 -10.76 -3.90 5.53
N ALA A 93 -9.86 -4.80 5.11
CA ALA A 93 -9.90 -5.43 3.80
C ALA A 93 -11.16 -6.30 3.59
N HIS A 94 -11.80 -6.79 4.66
CA HIS A 94 -13.06 -7.55 4.56
C HIS A 94 -14.28 -6.66 4.28
N ALA A 95 -14.15 -5.34 4.44
CA ALA A 95 -15.23 -4.38 4.30
C ALA A 95 -14.70 -3.07 3.67
N LEU A 96 -14.29 -3.16 2.41
CA LEU A 96 -13.72 -2.01 1.69
C LEU A 96 -14.73 -0.86 1.58
N PRO A 97 -14.33 0.40 1.89
CA PRO A 97 -15.20 1.57 1.82
C PRO A 97 -15.27 2.15 0.39
N TYR A 98 -15.31 1.27 -0.62
CA TYR A 98 -15.24 1.64 -2.02
C TYR A 98 -16.32 0.93 -2.82
N GLU A 99 -16.85 1.64 -3.82
CA GLU A 99 -17.80 1.07 -4.77
C GLU A 99 -17.15 0.05 -5.71
N ASP A 100 -17.96 -0.88 -6.20
CA ASP A 100 -17.55 -1.87 -7.20
C ASP A 100 -16.97 -1.21 -8.45
N ARG A 101 -15.96 -1.86 -9.05
CA ARG A 101 -15.32 -1.44 -10.32
C ARG A 101 -14.71 -0.03 -10.28
N ARG A 102 -14.36 0.46 -9.09
CA ARG A 102 -13.67 1.74 -8.90
C ARG A 102 -12.19 1.71 -9.29
N PHE A 103 -11.55 0.54 -9.24
CA PHE A 103 -10.12 0.37 -9.48
C PHE A 103 -9.88 -0.48 -10.72
N ASP A 104 -8.81 -0.12 -11.44
CA ASP A 104 -8.37 -0.84 -12.63
C ASP A 104 -7.43 -2.00 -12.26
N ALA A 105 -6.81 -1.95 -11.08
CA ALA A 105 -6.04 -3.04 -10.48
C ALA A 105 -6.03 -2.96 -8.94
N VAL A 106 -5.83 -4.12 -8.30
CA VAL A 106 -5.70 -4.26 -6.84
C VAL A 106 -4.49 -5.12 -6.51
N THR A 107 -3.69 -4.72 -5.52
CA THR A 107 -2.53 -5.45 -4.98
C THR A 107 -2.67 -5.71 -3.48
N CYS A 108 -1.95 -6.71 -2.97
CA CYS A 108 -1.80 -7.05 -1.55
C CYS A 108 -0.49 -7.80 -1.31
#